data_AF-A0A014MB61-F1
#
_entry.id   AF-A0A014MB61-F1
#
_cell.length_a   1.000
_cell.length_b   1.000
_cell.length_c   1.000
_cell.angle_alpha   90.00
_cell.angle_beta   90.00
_cell.angle_gamma   90.00
#
_symmetry.space_group_name_H-M   'P 1'
#
loop_
_entity.id
_entity.type
_entity.pdbx_description
1 polymer ?
#
loop_
_entity_poly.entity_id
_entity_poly.type
_entity_poly.pdbx_seq_one_letter_code
_entity_poly.pdbx_strand_id
1 'polypeptide(L)'
;MRNVLIKIFAGLIYLFLAMLLIRYITPLNSMILTFGSWLFFKIGPGGLEWVGSDYLWAEDPATTVVTILAVVVIAWLLSLAARSLIFRK
;
A
#
# COMPACT_ATOMS: atom_id res chain seq x y z
N MET A 1 -1.85 -26.80 -12.97
CA MET A 1 -0.80 -25.74 -13.04
C MET A 1 -1.26 -24.48 -13.78
N ARG A 2 -1.83 -24.57 -15.00
CA ARG A 2 -2.29 -23.39 -15.79
C ARG A 2 -3.23 -22.43 -15.02
N ASN A 3 -4.22 -22.95 -14.29
CA ASN A 3 -5.14 -22.11 -13.53
C ASN A 3 -4.50 -21.40 -12.33
N VAL A 4 -3.41 -21.94 -11.79
CA VAL A 4 -2.65 -21.31 -10.68
C VAL A 4 -1.83 -20.15 -11.23
N LEU A 5 -1.15 -20.35 -12.37
CA LEU A 5 -0.39 -19.31 -13.07
C LEU A 5 -1.26 -18.11 -13.43
N ILE A 6 -2.48 -18.34 -13.95
CA ILE A 6 -3.41 -17.25 -14.30
C ILE A 6 -3.79 -16.43 -13.06
N LYS A 7 -4.03 -17.08 -11.91
CA LYS A 7 -4.37 -16.38 -10.66
C LYS A 7 -3.20 -15.54 -10.14
N ILE A 8 -1.98 -16.06 -10.22
CA ILE A 8 -0.77 -15.32 -9.84
C ILE A 8 -0.61 -14.10 -10.74
N PHE A 9 -0.76 -14.29 -12.05
CA PHE A 9 -0.62 -13.20 -13.02
C PHE A 9 -1.67 -12.10 -12.81
N ALA A 10 -2.92 -12.47 -12.54
CA ALA A 10 -3.96 -11.52 -12.17
C ALA A 10 -3.62 -10.75 -10.88
N GLY A 11 -3.07 -11.44 -9.87
CA GLY A 11 -2.58 -10.81 -8.65
C GLY A 11 -1.49 -9.75 -8.91
N LEU A 12 -0.52 -10.08 -9.76
CA LEU A 12 0.53 -9.14 -10.17
C LEU A 12 -0.03 -7.91 -10.89
N ILE A 13 -1.04 -8.09 -11.75
CA ILE A 13 -1.73 -6.98 -12.42
C ILE A 13 -2.39 -6.04 -11.39
N TYR A 14 -3.09 -6.59 -10.38
CA TYR A 14 -3.71 -5.76 -9.35
C TYR A 14 -2.69 -5.02 -8.49
N LEU A 15 -1.55 -5.65 -8.17
CA LEU A 15 -0.45 -4.99 -7.46
C LEU A 15 0.13 -3.84 -8.29
N PHE A 16 0.37 -4.07 -9.59
CA PHE A 16 0.87 -3.03 -10.48
C PHE A 16 -0.13 -1.87 -10.59
N LEU A 17 -1.42 -2.16 -10.76
CA LEU A 17 -2.46 -1.14 -10.77
C LEU A 17 -2.53 -0.36 -9.45
N ALA A 18 -2.40 -1.03 -8.31
CA ALA A 18 -2.35 -0.37 -7.00
C ALA A 18 -1.18 0.62 -6.92
N MET A 19 0.02 0.22 -7.38
CA MET A 19 1.18 1.13 -7.44
C MET A 19 0.93 2.33 -8.36
N LEU A 20 0.28 2.12 -9.52
CA LEU A 20 -0.09 3.22 -10.42
C LEU A 20 -1.10 4.17 -9.77
N LEU A 21 -2.12 3.65 -9.09
CA LEU A 21 -3.11 4.47 -8.40
C LEU A 21 -2.43 5.33 -7.32
N ILE A 22 -1.55 4.75 -6.50
CA ILE A 22 -0.80 5.50 -5.50
C ILE A 22 0.07 6.57 -6.17
N ARG A 23 0.78 6.24 -7.25
CA ARG A 23 1.69 7.18 -7.92
C ARG A 23 0.96 8.36 -8.57
N TYR A 24 -0.15 8.10 -9.26
CA TYR A 24 -0.81 9.09 -10.12
C TYR A 24 -2.01 9.78 -9.46
N ILE A 25 -2.57 9.21 -8.40
CA ILE A 25 -3.66 9.85 -7.64
C ILE A 25 -3.02 10.60 -6.47
N THR A 26 -2.68 11.87 -6.68
CA THR A 26 -2.09 12.76 -5.68
C THR A 26 -2.76 12.70 -4.30
N PRO A 27 -4.11 12.77 -4.17
CA PRO A 27 -4.72 12.71 -2.84
C PRO A 27 -4.51 11.36 -2.14
N LEU A 28 -4.42 10.25 -2.89
CA LEU A 28 -4.14 8.92 -2.35
C LEU A 28 -2.70 8.84 -1.83
N ASN A 29 -1.75 9.35 -2.62
CA ASN A 29 -0.35 9.43 -2.23
C ASN A 29 -0.17 10.25 -0.95
N SER A 30 -0.69 11.48 -0.94
CA SER A 30 -0.60 12.38 0.21
C SER A 30 -1.21 11.76 1.47
N MET A 31 -2.33 11.04 1.33
CA MET A 31 -2.95 10.34 2.46
C MET A 31 -2.01 9.25 3.03
N ILE A 32 -1.43 8.41 2.17
CA ILE A 32 -0.51 7.34 2.58
C ILE A 32 0.73 7.91 3.27
N LEU A 33 1.34 8.95 2.70
CA LEU A 33 2.52 9.62 3.28
C LEU A 33 2.20 10.29 4.62
N THR A 34 1.01 10.90 4.74
CA THR A 34 0.55 11.50 6.00
C THR A 34 0.37 10.44 7.08
N PHE A 35 -0.24 9.30 6.74
CA PHE A 35 -0.36 8.17 7.67
C PHE A 35 1.00 7.57 8.05
N GLY A 36 1.91 7.43 7.08
CA GLY A 36 3.30 6.99 7.31
C GLY A 36 4.02 7.89 8.31
N SER A 37 3.96 9.21 8.07
CA SER A 37 4.56 10.22 8.95
C SER A 37 3.95 10.22 10.34
N TRP A 38 2.62 10.08 10.44
CA TRP A 38 1.92 9.97 11.72
C TRP A 38 2.35 8.72 12.49
N LEU A 39 2.46 7.57 11.81
CA LEU A 39 2.90 6.33 12.42
C LEU A 39 4.35 6.44 12.88
N PHE A 40 5.23 7.01 12.05
CA PHE A 40 6.62 7.29 12.39
C PHE A 40 6.72 8.15 13.66
N PHE A 41 5.94 9.23 13.75
CA PHE A 41 5.92 10.06 14.96
C PHE A 41 5.48 9.29 16.22
N LYS A 42 4.55 8.33 16.08
CA LYS A 42 4.09 7.51 17.21
C LYS A 42 5.10 6.46 17.66
N ILE A 43 5.85 5.87 16.73
CA ILE A 43 6.80 4.78 17.04
C ILE A 43 8.25 5.26 17.18
N GLY A 44 8.55 6.47 16.69
CA GLY A 44 9.87 7.06 16.66
C GLY A 44 10.08 8.14 17.74
N PRO A 45 10.98 9.10 17.50
CA PRO A 45 11.34 10.14 18.46
C PRO A 45 10.17 11.14 18.60
N GLY A 46 9.50 11.08 19.75
CA GLY A 46 8.22 11.77 19.99
C GLY A 46 7.08 10.85 20.45
N GLY A 47 7.31 9.52 20.42
CA GLY A 47 6.37 8.51 20.88
C GLY A 47 7.04 7.38 21.67
N LEU A 48 6.98 6.15 21.16
CA LEU A 48 7.47 4.95 21.84
C LEU A 48 8.98 4.72 21.77
N GLU A 49 9.72 5.52 20.97
CA GLU A 49 11.18 5.42 20.80
C GLU A 49 11.69 4.05 20.29
N TRP A 50 10.85 3.30 19.58
CA TRP A 50 11.23 2.01 18.98
C TRP A 50 12.03 2.16 17.68
N VAL A 51 12.01 3.34 17.09
CA VAL A 51 12.68 3.67 15.83
C VAL A 51 13.51 4.94 16.04
N GLY A 52 14.78 4.91 15.60
CA GLY A 52 15.70 6.03 15.72
C GLY A 52 15.29 7.28 14.92
N SER A 53 15.94 8.41 15.20
CA SER A 53 15.66 9.71 14.56
C SER A 53 16.34 9.92 13.22
N ASP A 54 17.23 9.01 12.82
CA ASP A 54 18.26 9.31 11.83
C ASP A 54 17.78 9.07 10.38
N TYR A 55 16.46 8.89 10.20
CA TYR A 55 15.85 8.61 8.91
C TYR A 55 15.49 9.91 8.19
N LEU A 56 15.86 9.98 6.90
CA LEU A 56 15.38 11.04 6.02
C LEU A 56 13.87 10.90 5.79
N TRP A 57 13.21 12.03 5.53
CA TRP A 57 11.77 12.09 5.33
C TRP A 57 11.36 11.17 4.16
N ALA A 58 10.40 10.26 4.38
CA ALA A 58 9.97 9.19 3.47
C ALA A 58 10.97 8.03 3.21
N GLU A 59 12.13 8.02 3.88
CA GLU A 59 13.03 6.85 3.96
C GLU A 59 12.87 6.08 5.28
N ASP A 60 11.92 6.51 6.11
CA ASP A 60 11.67 5.90 7.40
C ASP A 60 10.92 4.55 7.27
N PRO A 61 11.22 3.60 8.17
CA PRO A 61 10.64 2.25 8.09
C PRO A 61 9.12 2.26 8.27
N ALA A 62 8.55 3.24 8.98
CA ALA A 62 7.12 3.31 9.21
C ALA A 62 6.36 3.65 7.92
N THR A 63 6.81 4.67 7.20
CA THR A 63 6.24 5.07 5.91
C THR A 63 6.37 3.97 4.87
N THR A 64 7.49 3.24 4.88
CA THR A 64 7.69 2.05 4.02
C THR A 64 6.64 0.97 4.31
N VAL A 65 6.44 0.62 5.59
CA VAL A 65 5.45 -0.38 6.00
C VAL A 65 4.04 0.06 5.62
N VAL A 66 3.69 1.32 5.88
CA VAL A 66 2.37 1.88 5.50
C VAL A 66 2.15 1.82 3.99
N THR A 67 3.18 2.14 3.20
CA THR A 67 3.10 2.08 1.74
C THR A 67 2.90 0.66 1.23
N ILE A 68 3.64 -0.32 1.76
CA ILE A 68 3.47 -1.74 1.41
C ILE A 68 2.06 -2.22 1.75
N LEU A 69 1.58 -1.91 2.95
CA LEU A 69 0.23 -2.26 3.38
C LEU A 69 -0.83 -1.61 2.48
N ALA A 70 -0.66 -0.34 2.12
CA ALA A 70 -1.57 0.37 1.23
C ALA A 70 -1.63 -0.29 -0.15
N VAL A 71 -0.49 -0.68 -0.73
CA VAL A 71 -0.43 -1.42 -2.01
C VAL A 71 -1.23 -2.72 -1.92
N VAL A 72 -1.01 -3.51 -0.86
CA VAL A 72 -1.70 -4.79 -0.67
C VAL A 72 -3.21 -4.58 -0.50
N VAL A 73 -3.63 -3.61 0.32
CA VAL A 73 -5.05 -3.31 0.56
C VAL A 73 -5.74 -2.83 -0.73
N ILE A 74 -5.12 -1.91 -1.48
CA ILE A 74 -5.68 -1.41 -2.74
C ILE A 74 -5.77 -2.54 -3.77
N ALA A 75 -4.72 -3.35 -3.91
CA ALA A 75 -4.75 -4.50 -4.82
C ALA A 75 -5.86 -5.50 -4.45
N TRP A 76 -6.05 -5.74 -3.15
CA TRP A 76 -7.15 -6.57 -2.66
C TRP A 76 -8.52 -5.96 -2.98
N LEU A 77 -8.72 -4.66 -2.76
CA LEU A 77 -9.95 -3.96 -3.10
C LEU A 77 -10.25 -4.00 -4.60
N LEU A 78 -9.23 -3.83 -5.45
CA LEU A 78 -9.36 -3.98 -6.91
C LEU A 78 -9.80 -5.41 -7.28
N SER A 79 -9.22 -6.41 -6.62
CA SER A 79 -9.61 -7.81 -6.85
C SER A 79 -11.06 -8.09 -6.42
N LEU A 80 -11.52 -7.48 -5.33
CA LEU A 80 -12.90 -7.57 -4.85
C LEU A 80 -13.86 -6.88 -5.81
N ALA A 81 -13.52 -5.68 -6.28
CA ALA A 81 -14.31 -4.93 -7.25
C ALA A 81 -14.42 -5.66 -8.60
N ALA A 82 -13.32 -6.24 -9.08
CA ALA A 82 -13.33 -7.04 -10.30
C ALA A 82 -14.24 -8.27 -10.16
N ARG A 83 -14.16 -8.98 -9.03
CA ARG A 83 -15.08 -10.11 -8.76
C ARG A 83 -16.52 -9.64 -8.69
N SER A 84 -16.81 -8.58 -7.94
CA SER A 84 -18.18 -8.11 -7.77
C SER A 84 -18.81 -7.65 -9.09
N LEU A 85 -18.04 -7.04 -9.99
CA LEU A 85 -18.50 -6.64 -11.33
C LEU A 85 -18.73 -7.85 -12.25
N ILE A 86 -17.90 -8.89 -12.15
CA ILE A 86 -18.01 -10.10 -12.98
C ILE A 86 -19.20 -10.98 -12.54
N PHE A 87 -19.44 -11.11 -11.23
CA PHE A 87 -20.51 -11.95 -10.67
C PHE A 87 -21.86 -11.24 -10.51
N ARG A 88 -21.97 -9.94 -10.85
CA ARG A 88 -23.25 -9.20 -10.89
C ARG A 88 -23.99 -9.31 -12.23
N LYS A 89 -23.47 -10.08 -13.19
CA LYS A 89 -24.20 -10.52 -14.38
C LYS A 89 -24.73 -11.93 -14.16
#